data_AF-A0A2E8Y4K7-F1
#
_entry.id   AF-A0A2E8Y4K7-F1
#
_cell.length_a   1.000
_cell.length_b   1.000
_cell.length_c   1.000
_cell.angle_alpha   90.00
_cell.angle_beta   90.00
_cell.angle_gamma   90.00
#
_symmetry.space_group_name_H-M   'P 1'
#
loop_
_entity.id
_entity.type
_entity.pdbx_description
1 polymer ?
#
loop_
_entity_poly.entity_id
_entity_poly.type
_entity_poly.pdbx_seq_one_letter_code
_entity_poly.pdbx_strand_id
1 'polypeptide(L)' 'ILSRNLAAVIDSTLVICLPGKPKGAVECLGFVEPAIPHCIKVLQEVPTSC' A
#
# COMPACT_ATOMS: atom_id res chain seq x y z
N ILE A 1 3.36 -4.77 18.45
CA ILE A 1 2.79 -5.55 17.32
C ILE A 1 1.34 -5.85 17.65
N LEU A 2 0.38 -5.27 16.93
CA LEU A 2 -1.05 -5.69 16.87
C LEU A 2 -1.86 -4.70 16.01
N SER A 3 -1.24 -4.21 14.95
CA SER A 3 -1.95 -3.52 13.89
C SER A 3 -2.17 -4.61 12.83
N ARG A 4 -3.38 -5.17 12.74
CA ARG A 4 -3.80 -6.10 11.67
C ARG A 4 -3.99 -5.30 10.37
N ASN A 5 -2.98 -4.52 10.00
CA ASN A 5 -3.01 -3.63 8.85
C ASN A 5 -2.79 -4.55 7.66
N LEU A 6 -3.89 -4.89 7.00
CA LEU A 6 -3.85 -5.66 5.78
C LEU A 6 -3.68 -4.67 4.61
N ALA A 7 -2.68 -4.90 3.77
CA ALA A 7 -2.65 -4.33 2.44
C ALA A 7 -2.88 -5.48 1.47
N ALA A 8 -3.86 -5.33 0.59
CA ALA A 8 -4.20 -6.33 -0.41
C ALA A 8 -4.24 -5.66 -1.78
N VAL A 9 -3.88 -6.45 -2.79
CA VAL A 9 -3.99 -6.07 -4.18
C VAL A 9 -5.10 -6.93 -4.78
N ILE A 10 -6.12 -6.28 -5.35
CA ILE A 10 -7.24 -6.96 -6.01
C ILE A 10 -7.28 -6.47 -7.45
N ASP A 11 -7.02 -7.37 -8.40
CA ASP A 11 -6.89 -7.10 -9.84
C ASP A 11 -5.89 -5.97 -10.14
N SER A 12 -6.39 -4.74 -10.26
CA SER A 12 -5.59 -3.52 -10.48
C SER A 12 -5.85 -2.43 -9.43
N THR A 13 -6.28 -2.82 -8.23
CA THR A 13 -6.57 -1.90 -7.13
C THR A 13 -5.76 -2.25 -5.89
N LEU A 14 -5.05 -1.27 -5.33
CA LEU A 14 -4.36 -1.38 -4.06
C LEU A 14 -5.29 -0.95 -2.92
N VAL A 15 -5.58 -1.87 -2.00
CA VAL A 15 -6.41 -1.63 -0.80
C VAL A 15 -5.52 -1.62 0.42
N ILE A 16 -5.51 -0.52 1.18
CA ILE A 16 -4.70 -0.37 2.39
C ILE A 16 -5.63 -0.12 3.58
N CYS A 17 -5.63 -1.05 4.54
CA CYS A 17 -6.36 -0.88 5.79
C CYS A 17 -5.53 -0.04 6.77
N LEU A 18 -5.85 1.26 6.83
CA LEU A 18 -5.22 2.20 7.76
C LEU A 18 -5.83 2.09 9.17
N PRO A 19 -5.04 2.38 10.22
CA PRO A 19 -5.53 2.36 11.60
C PRO A 19 -6.56 3.48 11.84
N GLY A 20 -7.55 3.23 12.69
CA GLY A 20 -8.66 4.17 12.97
C GLY A 20 -8.29 5.48 13.69
N LYS A 21 -7.01 5.70 14.03
CA LYS A 21 -6.53 6.99 14.56
C LYS A 21 -5.92 7.82 13.41
N PRO A 22 -6.32 9.09 13.25
CA PRO A 22 -5.86 9.93 12.14
C PRO A 22 -4.33 10.07 12.11
N LYS A 23 -3.68 10.16 13.27
CA LYS A 23 -2.21 10.24 13.36
C LYS A 23 -1.51 8.97 12.85
N GLY A 24 -2.04 7.78 13.20
CA GLY A 24 -1.49 6.52 12.72
C GLY A 24 -1.77 6.28 11.24
N ALA A 25 -2.91 6.77 10.73
CA ALA A 25 -3.22 6.71 9.30
C ALA A 25 -2.22 7.53 8.48
N VAL A 26 -1.87 8.74 8.93
CA VAL A 26 -0.88 9.61 8.26
C VAL A 26 0.52 9.00 8.31
N GLU A 27 0.95 8.44 9.46
CA GLU A 27 2.25 7.77 9.58
C GLU A 27 2.34 6.51 8.70
N CYS A 28 1.30 5.67 8.71
CA CYS A 28 1.25 4.49 7.85
C CYS A 28 1.17 4.86 6.36
N LEU A 29 0.40 5.89 5.99
CA LEU A 29 0.30 6.31 4.60
C LEU A 29 1.62 6.91 4.11
N GLY A 30 2.28 7.77 4.90
CA GLY A 30 3.58 8.35 4.53
C GLY A 30 4.70 7.30 4.41
N PHE A 31 4.60 6.19 5.15
CA PHE A 31 5.53 5.07 4.99
C PHE A 31 5.31 4.30 3.68
N VAL A 32 4.06 4.18 3.24
CA VAL A 32 3.69 3.40 2.04
C VAL A 32 3.70 4.26 0.77
N GLU A 33 3.55 5.58 0.90
CA GLU A 33 3.61 6.57 -0.19
C GLU A 33 4.75 6.34 -1.19
N PRO A 34 6.01 6.14 -0.79
CA PRO A 34 7.09 5.87 -1.74
C PRO A 34 6.97 4.51 -2.46
N ALA A 35 6.28 3.53 -1.86
CA ALA A 35 6.08 2.20 -2.42
C ALA A 35 4.86 2.11 -3.36
N ILE A 36 3.86 3.00 -3.21
CA ILE A 36 2.67 3.06 -4.08
C ILE A 36 3.02 3.13 -5.57
N PRO A 37 3.89 4.03 -6.06
CA PRO A 37 4.19 4.11 -7.50
C PRO A 37 4.90 2.87 -8.03
N HIS A 38 5.68 2.17 -7.19
CA HIS A 38 6.27 0.89 -7.57
C HIS A 38 5.21 -0.21 -7.65
N CYS A 39 4.32 -0.29 -6.67
CA CYS A 39 3.19 -1.22 -6.69
C CYS A 39 2.29 -1.01 -7.92
N ILE A 40 1.98 0.23 -8.30
CA ILE A 40 1.18 0.53 -9.50
C ILE A 40 1.89 0.07 -10.78
N LYS A 41 3.22 0.25 -10.89
CA LYS A 41 3.99 -0.24 -12.05
C LYS A 41 3.94 -1.77 -12.18
N VAL A 42 4.07 -2.47 -11.06
CA VAL A 42 3.94 -3.94 -11.00
C VAL A 42 2.51 -4.36 -11.36
N LEU A 43 1.51 -3.61 -10.90
CA LEU A 43 0.10 -3.86 -11.10
C LEU A 43 -0.38 -3.63 -12.54
N GLN A 44 0.24 -2.69 -13.25
CA GLN A 44 -0.02 -2.43 -14.67
C GLN A 44 0.66 -3.44 -15.60
N GLU A 45 1.20 -4.55 -15.06
CA GLU A 45 1.96 -5.57 -15.81
C GLU A 45 3.07 -4.97 -16.68
N VAL A 46 3.59 -3.79 -16.30
CA VAL A 46 4.80 -3.25 -16.93
C VAL A 46 5.93 -4.15 -16.44
N PRO A 47 6.64 -4.86 -17.34
CA PRO A 47 7.62 -5.87 -16.97
C PRO A 47 8.75 -5.18 -16.23
N THR A 48 8.66 -5.15 -14.90
CA THR A 48 9.76 -4.69 -14.07
C THR A 48 10.59 -5.93 -13.83
N SER A 49 11.54 -6.14 -14.74
CA SER A 49 12.56 -7.18 -14.66
C SER A 49 13.21 -7.09 -13.28
N CYS A 50 12.91 -8.06 -12.42
CA CYS A 50 13.86 -8.48 -11.39
C CYS A 50 14.98 -9.30 -12.05
#